data_AF-A0A2Z3KJC0-F1
#
_entry.id   AF-A0A2Z3KJC0-F1
#
_cell.length_a   1.000
_cell.length_b   1.000
_cell.length_c   1.000
_cell.angle_alpha   90.00
_cell.angle_beta   90.00
_cell.angle_gamma   90.00
#
_symmetry.space_group_name_H-M   'P 1'
#
loop_
_entity.id
_entity.type
_entity.pdbx_description
1 polymer ?
#
loop_
_entity_poly.entity_id
_entity_poly.type
_entity_poly.pdbx_seq_one_letter_code
_entity_poly.pdbx_strand_id
1 'polypeptide(L)'
;MSAYIDKIYELTASAILTPANLLGNIKLENYSEIKYYKKNNELICKMTSNEEGELVEYFYQFDFSDKLKRAIILFENEEIEIFNRENELNASLEEYNKLKSKNVI
;
A
#
# COMPACT_ATOMS: atom_id res chain seq x y z
N MET A 1 -10.28 15.56 15.28
CA MET A 1 -11.13 14.39 15.61
C MET A 1 -11.76 13.78 14.37
N SER A 2 -12.34 14.58 13.45
CA SER A 2 -12.88 14.05 12.17
C SER A 2 -11.80 13.42 11.28
N ALA A 3 -10.63 14.06 11.11
CA ALA A 3 -9.58 13.57 10.20
C ALA A 3 -9.09 12.13 10.49
N TYR A 4 -9.10 11.69 11.76
CA TYR A 4 -8.74 10.31 12.11
C TYR A 4 -9.88 9.33 11.83
N ILE A 5 -11.14 9.75 12.03
CA ILE A 5 -12.32 8.96 11.65
C ILE A 5 -12.36 8.78 10.13
N ASP A 6 -12.07 9.84 9.38
CA ASP A 6 -12.00 9.82 7.92
C ASP A 6 -10.88 8.89 7.45
N LYS A 7 -9.68 8.97 8.05
CA LYS A 7 -8.54 8.08 7.74
C LYS A 7 -8.85 6.61 8.07
N ILE A 8 -9.50 6.33 9.21
CA ILE A 8 -9.95 4.97 9.57
C ILE A 8 -11.00 4.47 8.56
N TYR A 9 -11.96 5.31 8.16
CA TYR A 9 -12.96 4.94 7.17
C TYR A 9 -12.32 4.65 5.81
N GLU A 10 -11.38 5.47 5.37
CA GLU A 10 -10.64 5.25 4.12
C GLU A 10 -9.86 3.94 4.14
N LEU A 11 -9.15 3.64 5.24
CA LEU A 11 -8.38 2.40 5.41
C LEU A 11 -9.27 1.14 5.48
N THR A 12 -10.51 1.27 5.98
CA THR A 12 -11.41 0.13 6.20
C THR A 12 -12.36 -0.10 5.02
N ALA A 13 -12.89 0.96 4.43
CA ALA A 13 -13.94 0.90 3.41
C ALA A 13 -13.44 1.14 1.99
N SER A 14 -12.38 1.96 1.79
CA SER A 14 -11.93 2.37 0.45
C SER A 14 -10.78 1.52 -0.10
N ALA A 15 -10.76 1.35 -1.42
CA ALA A 15 -9.60 0.85 -2.13
C ALA A 15 -8.68 2.04 -2.49
N ILE A 16 -7.75 2.36 -1.58
CA ILE A 16 -6.75 3.44 -1.73
C ILE A 16 -5.99 3.33 -3.06
N LEU A 17 -5.72 2.09 -3.46
CA LEU A 17 -5.11 1.71 -4.72
C LEU A 17 -5.71 0.36 -5.12
N THR A 18 -6.03 0.18 -6.40
CA THR A 18 -6.49 -1.09 -6.95
C THR A 18 -5.46 -1.67 -7.92
N PRO A 19 -5.51 -2.99 -8.20
CA PRO A 19 -4.68 -3.61 -9.23
C PRO A 19 -4.80 -2.91 -10.59
N ALA A 20 -6.00 -2.47 -10.97
CA ALA A 20 -6.24 -1.79 -12.25
C ALA A 20 -5.55 -0.43 -12.34
N ASN A 21 -5.41 0.30 -11.22
CA ASN A 21 -4.68 1.57 -11.21
C ASN A 21 -3.21 1.39 -11.59
N LEU A 22 -2.58 0.29 -11.17
CA LEU A 22 -1.16 0.02 -11.39
C LEU A 22 -0.81 -0.29 -12.85
N LEU A 23 -1.76 -0.82 -13.64
CA LEU A 23 -1.54 -1.13 -15.06
C LEU A 23 -1.11 0.09 -15.86
N GLY A 24 -1.52 1.30 -15.46
CA GLY A 24 -1.16 2.54 -16.14
C GLY A 24 0.36 2.79 -16.17
N ASN A 25 1.09 2.31 -15.16
CA ASN A 25 2.51 2.60 -15.00
C ASN A 25 3.37 1.95 -16.09
N ILE A 26 2.92 0.89 -16.77
CA ILE A 26 3.66 0.29 -17.90
C ILE A 26 3.86 1.27 -19.07
N LYS A 27 3.08 2.35 -19.10
CA LYS A 27 3.20 3.40 -20.12
C LYS A 27 4.34 4.37 -19.82
N LEU A 28 4.91 4.34 -18.62
CA LEU A 28 6.05 5.16 -18.23
C LEU A 28 7.33 4.54 -18.80
N GLU A 29 8.22 5.36 -19.35
CA GLU A 29 9.42 4.90 -20.08
C GLU A 29 10.37 4.08 -19.20
N ASN A 30 10.45 4.40 -17.92
CA ASN A 30 11.30 3.70 -16.96
C ASN A 30 10.73 2.34 -16.52
N TYR A 31 9.45 2.05 -16.74
CA TYR A 31 8.85 0.77 -16.35
C TYR A 31 8.99 -0.26 -17.47
N SER A 32 9.58 -1.40 -17.14
CA SER A 32 9.83 -2.48 -18.10
C SER A 32 8.83 -3.62 -18.00
N GLU A 33 8.24 -3.84 -16.82
CA GLU A 33 7.39 -5.00 -16.60
C GLU A 33 6.33 -4.76 -15.51
N ILE A 34 5.15 -5.35 -15.72
CA ILE A 34 4.14 -5.58 -14.68
C ILE A 34 3.71 -7.04 -14.74
N LYS A 35 3.81 -7.76 -13.62
CA LYS A 35 3.39 -9.15 -13.43
C LYS A 35 2.35 -9.24 -12.32
N TYR A 36 1.24 -9.89 -12.62
CA TYR A 36 0.24 -10.28 -11.62
C TYR A 36 0.27 -11.78 -11.39
N TYR A 37 0.26 -12.20 -10.13
CA TYR A 37 0.16 -13.60 -9.76
C TYR A 37 -0.54 -13.75 -8.41
N LYS A 38 -1.07 -14.95 -8.14
CA LYS A 38 -1.72 -15.25 -6.87
C LYS A 38 -0.73 -15.90 -5.92
N LYS A 39 -0.76 -15.52 -4.64
CA LYS A 39 0.01 -16.13 -3.57
C LYS A 39 -0.80 -16.07 -2.29
N ASN A 40 -0.93 -17.17 -1.55
CA ASN A 40 -1.59 -17.21 -0.23
C ASN A 40 -2.97 -16.53 -0.17
N ASN A 41 -3.82 -16.72 -1.19
CA ASN A 41 -5.16 -16.10 -1.26
C ASN A 41 -5.14 -14.56 -1.42
N GLU A 42 -4.03 -14.03 -1.93
CA GLU A 42 -3.82 -12.63 -2.26
C GLU A 42 -3.44 -12.49 -3.73
N LEU A 43 -3.71 -11.31 -4.28
CA LEU A 43 -3.23 -10.89 -5.59
C LEU A 43 -1.96 -10.07 -5.41
N ILE A 44 -0.87 -10.51 -6.02
CA ILE A 44 0.42 -9.83 -5.99
C ILE A 44 0.64 -9.15 -7.34
N CYS A 45 0.94 -7.86 -7.32
CA CYS A 45 1.48 -7.13 -8.44
C CYS A 45 2.97 -6.91 -8.19
N LYS A 46 3.82 -7.42 -9.09
CA LYS A 46 5.24 -7.11 -9.16
C LYS A 46 5.48 -6.20 -10.35
N MET A 47 6.17 -5.09 -10.14
CA MET A 47 6.52 -4.14 -11.20
C MET A 47 8.03 -3.96 -11.20
N THR A 48 8.62 -3.78 -12.37
CA THR A 48 10.05 -3.55 -12.51
C THR A 48 10.29 -2.25 -13.28
N SER A 49 11.08 -1.36 -12.72
CA SER A 49 11.55 -0.15 -13.38
C SER A 49 13.08 -0.06 -13.42
N ASN A 50 13.58 0.81 -14.28
CA ASN A 50 14.96 1.24 -14.34
C ASN A 50 15.03 2.70 -13.89
N GLU A 51 15.55 2.94 -12.70
CA GLU A 51 15.76 4.28 -12.14
C GLU A 51 17.24 4.65 -12.29
N GLU A 52 17.55 5.49 -13.29
CA GLU A 52 18.91 6.00 -13.54
C GLU A 52 19.99 4.92 -13.73
N GLY A 53 19.61 3.77 -14.31
CA GLY A 53 20.51 2.62 -14.54
C GLY A 53 20.31 1.50 -13.54
N GLU A 54 19.61 1.75 -12.43
CA GLU A 54 19.37 0.77 -11.38
C GLU A 54 18.02 0.08 -11.52
N LEU A 55 18.00 -1.23 -11.29
CA LEU A 55 16.76 -2.01 -11.37
C LEU A 55 16.02 -1.97 -10.03
N VAL A 56 14.81 -1.41 -10.05
CA VAL A 56 13.94 -1.31 -8.86
C VAL A 56 12.73 -2.22 -9.05
N GLU A 57 12.38 -2.98 -8.02
CA GLU A 57 11.17 -3.80 -8.02
C GLU A 57 10.16 -3.28 -7.00
N TYR A 58 8.91 -3.12 -7.42
CA TYR A 58 7.80 -2.75 -6.55
C TYR A 58 6.88 -3.95 -6.38
N PHE A 59 6.49 -4.23 -5.15
CA PHE A 59 5.52 -5.28 -4.85
C PHE A 59 4.32 -4.70 -4.13
N TYR A 60 3.14 -4.97 -4.67
CA TYR A 60 1.86 -4.59 -4.08
C TYR A 60 1.05 -5.86 -3.82
N GLN A 61 0.57 -6.00 -2.60
CA GLN A 61 -0.24 -7.14 -2.16
C GLN A 61 -1.67 -6.67 -1.96
N PHE A 62 -2.62 -7.29 -2.64
CA PHE A 62 -4.04 -6.97 -2.57
C PHE A 62 -4.82 -8.16 -2.05
N ASP A 63 -5.86 -7.89 -1.27
CA ASP A 63 -6.89 -8.89 -1.04
C ASP A 63 -7.79 -9.07 -2.27
N PHE A 64 -8.65 -10.09 -2.27
CA PHE A 64 -9.57 -10.33 -3.39
C PHE A 64 -10.73 -9.33 -3.50
N SER A 65 -10.80 -8.34 -2.61
CA SER A 65 -11.66 -7.17 -2.79
C SER A 65 -10.89 -5.98 -3.39
N ASP A 66 -9.73 -6.24 -3.99
CA ASP A 66 -8.83 -5.27 -4.61
C ASP A 66 -8.26 -4.22 -3.65
N LYS A 67 -8.34 -4.44 -2.33
CA LYS A 67 -7.82 -3.49 -1.37
C LYS A 67 -6.34 -3.78 -1.08
N LEU A 68 -5.48 -2.77 -1.28
CA LEU A 68 -4.04 -2.85 -1.02
C LEU A 68 -3.69 -3.18 0.45
N LYS A 69 -3.19 -4.37 0.77
CA LYS A 69 -2.75 -4.75 2.11
C LYS A 69 -1.37 -4.22 2.45
N ARG A 70 -0.42 -4.38 1.52
CA ARG A 70 1.00 -4.07 1.74
C ARG A 70 1.63 -3.59 0.44
N ALA A 71 2.55 -2.63 0.53
CA ALA A 71 3.41 -2.25 -0.58
C ALA A 71 4.86 -2.12 -0.11
N ILE A 72 5.78 -2.68 -0.89
CA ILE A 72 7.23 -2.64 -0.62
C ILE A 72 8.00 -2.28 -1.90
N ILE A 73 9.17 -1.70 -1.71
CA ILE A 73 10.18 -1.46 -2.74
C ILE A 73 11.37 -2.37 -2.43
N LEU A 74 11.90 -3.03 -3.46
CA LEU A 74 13.13 -3.79 -3.40
C LEU A 74 14.17 -3.11 -4.28
N PHE A 75 15.26 -2.67 -3.68
CA PHE A 75 16.37 -1.98 -4.33
C PHE A 75 17.68 -2.45 -3.70
N GLU A 76 18.65 -2.88 -4.50
CA GLU A 76 19.97 -3.35 -4.01
C GLU A 76 19.92 -4.40 -2.86
N ASN A 77 18.89 -5.26 -2.86
CA ASN A 77 18.55 -6.22 -1.78
C ASN A 77 18.01 -5.62 -0.48
N GLU A 78 17.77 -4.31 -0.43
CA GLU A 78 17.04 -3.67 0.65
C GLU A 78 15.53 -3.69 0.37
N GLU A 79 14.76 -4.19 1.35
CA GLU A 79 13.30 -4.12 1.33
C GLU A 79 12.85 -2.90 2.14
N ILE A 80 12.16 -1.98 1.48
CA ILE A 80 11.57 -0.78 2.10
C ILE A 80 10.06 -0.93 2.08
N GLU A 81 9.45 -1.07 3.27
CA GLU A 81 7.99 -1.06 3.40
C GLU A 81 7.47 0.37 3.36
N ILE A 82 6.73 0.69 2.29
CA ILE A 82 6.15 2.02 2.08
C ILE A 82 4.69 2.10 2.54
N PHE A 83 4.02 0.95 2.67
CA PHE A 83 2.65 0.90 3.14
C PHE A 83 2.30 -0.46 3.76
N ASN A 84 1.60 -0.43 4.88
CA ASN A 84 0.98 -1.60 5.50
C ASN A 84 -0.34 -1.19 6.14
N ARG A 85 -1.46 -1.71 5.62
CA ARG A 85 -2.80 -1.32 6.06
C ARG A 85 -3.04 -1.61 7.54
N GLU A 86 -2.52 -2.72 8.06
CA GLU A 86 -2.70 -3.08 9.46
C GLU A 86 -1.96 -2.10 10.38
N ASN A 87 -0.71 -1.79 10.04
CA ASN A 87 0.09 -0.80 10.77
C ASN A 87 -0.57 0.59 10.75
N GLU A 88 -1.03 1.05 9.58
CA GLU A 88 -1.72 2.34 9.41
C GLU A 88 -3.03 2.41 10.22
N LEU A 89 -3.79 1.31 10.23
CA LEU A 89 -5.05 1.24 10.98
C LEU A 89 -4.79 1.26 12.49
N ASN A 90 -3.83 0.46 12.97
CA ASN A 90 -3.47 0.40 14.38
C ASN A 90 -2.95 1.75 14.87
N ALA A 91 -2.06 2.41 14.13
CA ALA A 91 -1.57 3.74 14.46
C ALA A 91 -2.72 4.77 14.52
N SER A 92 -3.65 4.72 13.56
CA SER A 92 -4.81 5.62 13.52
C SER A 92 -5.77 5.39 14.70
N LEU A 93 -5.97 4.13 15.10
CA LEU A 93 -6.79 3.76 16.26
C LEU A 93 -6.14 4.18 17.59
N GLU A 94 -4.83 3.97 17.74
CA GLU A 94 -4.10 4.40 18.93
C GLU A 94 -4.17 5.91 19.14
N GLU A 95 -3.94 6.69 18.08
CA GLU A 95 -4.05 8.15 18.15
C GLU A 95 -5.48 8.61 18.45
N TYR A 96 -6.48 7.99 17.83
CA TYR A 96 -7.87 8.26 18.16
C TYR A 96 -8.18 7.99 19.64
N ASN A 97 -7.71 6.87 20.18
CA ASN A 97 -7.92 6.49 21.58
C ASN A 97 -7.21 7.45 22.54
N LYS A 98 -5.98 7.91 22.23
CA LYS A 98 -5.26 8.94 23.01
C LYS A 98 -6.02 10.28 23.03
N LEU A 99 -6.63 10.67 21.90
CA LEU A 99 -7.41 11.90 21.82
C LEU A 99 -8.74 11.78 22.56
N LYS A 100 -9.38 10.60 22.53
CA LYS A 100 -10.61 10.34 23.28
C LYS A 100 -10.36 10.35 24.78
N SER A 101 -9.27 9.76 25.26
CA SER A 101 -8.92 9.75 26.68
C SER A 101 -8.50 11.11 27.22
N LYS A 102 -7.89 11.98 26.39
CA LYS A 102 -7.54 13.36 26.76
C LYS A 102 -8.72 14.33 26.78
N ASN A 103 -9.81 14.05 26.06
CA ASN A 103 -11.02 14.88 26.03
C ASN A 103 -12.05 14.49 27.11
N VAL A 104 -11.66 13.66 28.09
CA VAL A 104 -12.43 13.44 29.31
C VAL A 104 -11.92 14.43 30.37
N ILE A 105 -12.33 15.70 30.26
CA ILE A 105 -12.36 16.69 31.35
C ILE A 105 -13.64 17.50 31.18
#